data_AF-A0A957XCF7-F1
#
_entry.id   AF-A0A957XCF7-F1
#
_cell.length_a   1.000
_cell.length_b   1.000
_cell.length_c   1.000
_cell.angle_alpha   90.00
_cell.angle_beta   90.00
_cell.angle_gamma   90.00
#
_symmetry.space_group_name_H-M   'P 1'
#
loop_
_entity.id
_entity.type
_entity.pdbx_description
1 polymer ?
#
loop_
_entity_poly.entity_id
_entity_poly.type
_entity_poly.pdbx_seq_one_letter_code
_entity_poly.pdbx_strand_id
1 'polypeptide(L)' 'RSAATVEDELGITTGLLNKWKRQQQRQGEDAFPGRGRLTPEAERIRQLERELATVRQERDILKKAVAIFSNPKQ' A
#
# COMPACT_ATOMS: atom_id res chain seq x y z
N ARG A 1 5.88 -35.99 -7.44
CA ARG A 1 4.64 -35.48 -8.07
C ARG A 1 4.96 -34.16 -8.76
N SER A 2 4.41 -33.90 -9.94
CA SER A 2 4.60 -32.61 -10.61
C SER A 2 3.67 -31.56 -9.98
N ALA A 3 3.99 -30.27 -10.12
CA ALA A 3 3.11 -29.20 -9.66
C ALA A 3 1.72 -29.27 -10.32
N ALA A 4 1.67 -29.65 -11.60
CA ALA A 4 0.42 -29.81 -12.34
C ALA A 4 -0.46 -30.94 -11.79
N THR A 5 0.13 -32.08 -11.41
CA THR A 5 -0.63 -33.17 -10.77
C THR A 5 -1.21 -32.74 -9.42
N VAL A 6 -0.47 -31.96 -8.65
CA VAL A 6 -0.95 -31.43 -7.36
C VAL A 6 -2.05 -30.39 -7.57
N GLU A 7 -1.94 -29.55 -8.60
CA GLU A 7 -2.98 -28.58 -8.96
C GLU A 7 -4.30 -29.27 -9.37
N ASP A 8 -4.21 -30.36 -10.13
CA ASP A 8 -5.35 -31.19 -10.54
C ASP A 8 -6.00 -31.92 -9.35
N GLU A 9 -5.19 -32.55 -8.47
CA GLU A 9 -5.65 -33.18 -7.23
C GLU A 9 -6.39 -32.19 -6.30
N LEU A 10 -5.97 -30.93 -6.30
CA LEU A 10 -6.56 -29.86 -5.49
C LEU A 10 -7.71 -29.11 -6.20
N GLY A 11 -7.98 -29.42 -7.47
CA GLY A 11 -8.99 -28.71 -8.27
C GLY A 11 -8.69 -27.22 -8.46
N ILE A 12 -7.42 -26.83 -8.44
CA ILE A 12 -6.98 -25.44 -8.63
C ILE A 12 -6.45 -25.23 -10.04
N THR A 13 -6.46 -23.97 -10.49
CA THR A 13 -5.99 -23.61 -11.83
C THR A 13 -4.53 -24.03 -12.05
N THR A 14 -4.26 -24.64 -13.21
CA THR A 14 -2.90 -25.01 -13.62
C THR A 14 -1.96 -23.80 -13.65
N GLY A 15 -0.79 -23.91 -13.02
CA GLY A 15 0.20 -22.85 -12.85
C GLY A 15 -0.01 -21.94 -11.63
N LEU A 16 -1.13 -22.08 -10.90
CA LEU A 16 -1.39 -21.28 -9.70
C LEU A 16 -0.41 -21.58 -8.58
N LEU A 17 -0.03 -22.85 -8.38
CA LEU A 17 0.92 -23.25 -7.35
C LEU A 17 2.31 -22.68 -7.65
N ASN A 18 2.71 -22.70 -8.92
CA ASN A 18 3.96 -22.06 -9.36
C ASN A 18 3.94 -20.54 -9.22
N LYS A 19 2.79 -19.89 -9.43
CA LYS A 19 2.61 -18.46 -9.16
C LYS A 19 2.78 -18.17 -7.66
N TRP A 20 2.11 -18.93 -6.79
CA TRP A 20 2.24 -18.78 -5.34
C TRP A 20 3.67 -19.03 -4.85
N LYS A 21 4.34 -20.06 -5.37
CA LYS A 21 5.74 -20.32 -5.05
C LYS A 21 6.65 -19.13 -5.41
N ARG A 22 6.47 -18.55 -6.60
CA ARG A 22 7.21 -17.35 -7.02
C ARG A 22 6.91 -16.14 -6.14
N GLN A 23 5.65 -15.98 -5.73
CA GLN A 23 5.23 -14.89 -4.85
C GLN A 23 5.86 -15.04 -3.46
N GLN A 24 5.82 -16.25 -2.87
CA GLN A 24 6.48 -16.58 -1.62
C GLN A 24 8.00 -16.35 -1.67
N GLN A 25 8.65 -16.73 -2.77
CA GLN A 25 10.10 -16.52 -2.93
C GLN A 25 10.48 -15.04 -3.01
N ARG A 26 9.60 -14.19 -3.55
CA ARG A 26 9.87 -12.76 -3.73
C ARG A 26 9.50 -11.92 -2.51
N GLN A 27 8.37 -12.24 -1.88
CA GLN A 27 7.74 -11.41 -0.85
C GLN A 27 7.78 -12.06 0.54
N GLY A 28 8.23 -13.31 0.66
CA GLY A 28 8.37 -13.99 1.94
C GLY A 28 7.04 -14.05 2.69
N GLU A 29 7.05 -13.63 3.95
CA GLU A 29 5.86 -13.58 4.81
C GLU A 29 4.80 -12.58 4.31
N ASP A 30 5.20 -11.57 3.52
CA ASP A 30 4.31 -10.57 2.94
C ASP A 30 3.65 -11.03 1.63
N ALA A 31 3.92 -12.25 1.16
CA ALA A 31 3.35 -12.79 -0.08
C ALA A 31 1.83 -12.94 -0.02
N PHE A 32 1.29 -13.22 1.18
CA PHE A 32 -0.12 -13.49 1.40
C PHE A 32 -0.62 -12.83 2.70
N PRO A 33 -0.73 -11.48 2.74
CA PRO A 33 -1.11 -10.76 3.96
C PRO A 33 -2.57 -11.02 4.38
N GLY A 34 -3.39 -11.63 3.51
CA GLY A 34 -4.80 -11.92 3.78
C GLY A 34 -5.71 -10.72 3.46
N ARG A 35 -7.01 -10.89 3.67
CA ARG A 35 -8.00 -9.84 3.37
C ARG A 35 -7.89 -8.70 4.40
N GLY A 36 -7.74 -7.47 3.91
CA GLY A 36 -7.74 -6.27 4.74
C GLY A 36 -6.41 -5.91 5.41
N ARG A 37 -5.36 -6.73 5.25
CA ARG A 37 -4.00 -6.38 5.70
C ARG A 37 -3.19 -5.88 4.51
N LEU A 38 -2.57 -4.72 4.69
CA LEU A 38 -1.60 -4.17 3.75
C LEU A 38 -0.24 -4.83 3.99
N THR A 39 0.60 -4.86 2.96
CA THR A 39 2.03 -5.13 3.17
C THR A 39 2.63 -4.00 4.03
N PRO A 40 3.72 -4.24 4.76
CA PRO A 40 4.39 -3.20 5.55
C PRO A 40 4.75 -1.96 4.71
N GLU A 41 5.14 -2.18 3.45
CA GLU A 41 5.41 -1.10 2.49
C GLU A 41 4.15 -0.29 2.16
N ALA A 42 3.04 -0.95 1.85
CA ALA A 42 1.78 -0.27 1.53
C ALA A 42 1.19 0.46 2.76
N GLU A 43 1.36 -0.09 3.96
CA GLU A 43 0.99 0.58 5.20
C GLU A 43 1.82 1.85 5.43
N ARG A 44 3.14 1.78 5.19
CA ARG A 44 4.03 2.94 5.25
C ARG A 44 3.65 4.02 4.24
N ILE A 45 3.34 3.63 3.00
CA ILE A 45 2.88 4.58 1.96
C ILE A 45 1.61 5.29 2.44
N ARG A 46 0.62 4.54 2.92
CA ARG A 46 -0.63 5.10 3.43
C ARG A 46 -0.40 6.07 4.60
N GLN A 47 0.54 5.77 5.48
CA GLN A 47 0.90 6.66 6.59
C GLN A 47 1.54 7.95 6.08
N LEU A 48 2.50 7.85 5.15
CA LEU A 48 3.16 9.00 4.55
C LEU A 48 2.20 9.90 3.77
N GLU A 49 1.24 9.32 3.05
CA GLU A 49 0.22 10.09 2.33
C GLU A 49 -0.67 10.91 3.27
N ARG A 50 -1.02 10.35 4.44
CA ARG A 50 -1.79 11.06 5.47
C ARG A 50 -1.00 12.21 6.08
N GLU A 51 0.24 11.95 6.48
CA GLU A 51 1.12 12.99 7.04
C GLU A 51 1.32 14.12 6.03
N LEU A 52 1.57 13.78 4.77
CA LEU A 52 1.71 14.75 3.69
C LEU A 52 0.44 15.58 3.48
N ALA A 53 -0.74 14.97 3.58
CA ALA A 53 -2.01 15.67 3.49
C ALA A 53 -2.18 16.67 4.64
N THR A 54 -1.90 16.25 5.88
CA THR A 54 -1.96 17.12 7.07
C THR A 54 -1.01 18.30 6.93
N VAL A 55 0.27 18.06 6.62
CA VAL A 55 1.28 19.13 6.50
C VAL A 55 0.93 20.10 5.37
N ARG A 56 0.40 19.60 4.24
CA ARG A 56 -0.05 20.47 3.14
C ARG A 56 -1.20 21.37 3.58
N GLN A 57 -2.16 20.83 4.32
CA GLN A 57 -3.29 21.60 4.85
C GLN A 57 -2.82 22.67 5.83
N GLU A 58 -1.95 22.33 6.78
CA GLU A 58 -1.37 23.27 7.75
C GLU A 58 -0.63 24.41 7.05
N ARG A 59 0.24 24.08 6.09
CA ARG A 59 0.96 25.06 5.27
C ARG A 59 -0.01 25.99 4.55
N ASP A 60 -1.09 25.47 3.99
CA ASP A 60 -2.05 26.27 3.23
C ASP A 60 -2.88 27.19 4.14
N ILE A 61 -3.21 26.73 5.36
CA ILE A 61 -3.81 27.58 6.41
C ILE A 61 -2.87 28.72 6.77
N LEU A 62 -1.60 28.41 7.04
CA LEU A 62 -0.60 29.43 7.41
C LEU A 62 -0.38 30.43 6.28
N LYS A 63 -0.29 29.98 5.02
CA LYS A 63 -0.21 30.88 3.86
C LYS A 63 -1.39 31.83 3.76
N LYS A 64 -2.61 31.33 3.99
CA LYS A 64 -3.83 32.17 4.01
C LYS A 64 -3.78 33.18 5.15
N ALA A 65 -3.37 32.76 6.35
CA ALA A 65 -3.23 33.66 7.49
C ALA A 65 -2.22 34.78 7.18
N VAL A 66 -1.02 34.44 6.71
CA VAL A 66 0.00 35.44 6.32
C VAL A 66 -0.56 36.40 5.27
N ALA A 67 -1.24 35.92 4.24
CA ALA A 67 -1.84 36.79 3.22
C ALA A 67 -2.86 37.80 3.80
N ILE A 68 -3.63 37.40 4.81
CA ILE A 68 -4.59 38.27 5.49
C ILE A 68 -3.85 39.30 6.38
N PHE A 69 -2.86 38.87 7.15
CA PHE A 69 -2.16 39.74 8.10
C PHE A 69 -1.12 40.66 7.46
N SER A 70 -0.52 40.26 6.33
CA SER A 70 0.52 41.05 5.63
C SER A 70 -0.05 42.12 4.71
N ASN A 71 -1.35 42.13 4.41
CA ASN A 71 -1.99 43.18 3.65
C ASN A 71 -3.10 43.84 4.49
N PRO A 72 -2.75 44.73 5.43
CA PRO A 72 -3.76 45.49 6.17
C PRO A 72 -4.58 46.28 5.14
N LYS A 73 -5.84 45.90 4.95
CA LYS A 73 -6.81 46.78 4.31
C LYS A 73 -6.90 48.01 5.20
N GLN A 74 -6.33 49.13 4.74
CA GLN A 74 -6.64 50.46 5.26
C GLN A 74 -8.13 50.74 5.06
#